data_AF-A0A0M0BM68-F1
#
_entry.id   AF-A0A0M0BM68-F1
#
_cell.length_a   1.000
_cell.length_b   1.000
_cell.length_c   1.000
_cell.angle_alpha   90.00
_cell.angle_beta   90.00
_cell.angle_gamma   90.00
#
_symmetry.space_group_name_H-M   'P 1'
#
loop_
_entity.id
_entity.type
_entity.pdbx_description
1 polymer ?
#
loop_
_entity_poly.entity_id
_entity_poly.type
_entity_poly.pdbx_seq_one_letter_code
_entity_poly.pdbx_strand_id
1 'polypeptide(L)'
;LMKFCTSFAFPAYEVIVIDDSTDATTQKLEAWREDPRVTILHRDTREGWKGGALNVGLERIDARSTHTLILDADFVPPADLLQRFLSTFENEKVVAVQGYQVHDINAEENWITRGIRIMYSLNNVVELSAKDRLGLLLPLTGSVYMVRTNVLKQLAFGGGITEDWEFTLRLYEAGHKVVYDATLRASAECANTIRKFLTQTARWAEGHTRAFRRHFGKMMRSRVLTTREKLEFLFQGCLYLNSILVLALSLGGFLMLPSYTYSLSRSSTISSLILTAINLSSLAFAITVALHRENRLKDVVGMPYTLLLGYLSVPAVAWAALKGLLTSEGRFRRTYKTGHITKPSILQRLTDRLTK
;
A
#
# COMPACT_ATOMS: atom_id res chain seq x y z
N LEU A 1 13.37 11.13 4.31
CA LEU A 1 13.82 9.74 4.48
C LEU A 1 15.26 9.61 4.97
N MET A 2 16.29 9.99 4.19
CA MET A 2 17.71 9.67 4.50
C MET A 2 18.15 9.96 5.94
N LYS A 3 17.89 11.17 6.44
CA LYS A 3 18.18 11.55 7.84
C LYS A 3 17.61 10.59 8.89
N PHE A 4 16.46 9.97 8.61
CA PHE A 4 15.82 9.01 9.51
C PHE A 4 16.44 7.61 9.36
N CYS A 5 16.70 7.16 8.13
CA CYS A 5 17.32 5.86 7.87
C CYS A 5 18.74 5.75 8.41
N THR A 6 19.55 6.80 8.35
CA THR A 6 20.92 6.83 8.91
C THR A 6 20.99 7.05 10.43
N SER A 7 19.83 6.98 11.09
CA SER A 7 19.69 7.25 12.52
C SER A 7 18.85 6.21 13.26
N PHE A 8 18.68 5.03 12.68
CA PHE A 8 18.04 3.94 13.40
C PHE A 8 18.82 3.65 14.68
N ALA A 9 18.10 3.42 15.77
CA ALA A 9 18.63 3.03 17.08
C ALA A 9 18.99 1.53 17.08
N PHE A 10 19.72 1.10 16.05
CA PHE A 10 20.19 -0.26 15.86
C PHE A 10 21.64 -0.18 15.37
N PRO A 11 22.60 -0.94 15.94
CA PRO A 11 24.01 -0.72 15.66
C PRO A 11 24.48 -1.29 14.31
N ALA A 12 23.86 -2.37 13.81
CA ALA A 12 24.35 -3.14 12.68
C ALA A 12 23.35 -3.14 11.51
N TYR A 13 23.38 -2.10 10.69
CA TYR A 13 22.56 -2.02 9.48
C TYR A 13 23.29 -1.26 8.37
N GLU A 14 22.86 -1.51 7.14
CA GLU A 14 23.23 -0.76 5.95
C GLU A 14 21.98 -0.11 5.33
N VAL A 15 22.17 0.93 4.55
CA VAL A 15 21.12 1.65 3.82
C VAL A 15 21.49 1.65 2.34
N ILE A 16 20.72 0.92 1.54
CA ILE A 16 20.90 0.90 0.09
C ILE A 16 19.82 1.77 -0.54
N VAL A 17 20.26 2.81 -1.25
CA VAL A 17 19.39 3.74 -1.99
C VAL A 17 19.51 3.42 -3.47
N ILE A 18 18.39 3.11 -4.10
CA ILE A 18 18.33 2.93 -5.56
C ILE A 18 17.69 4.17 -6.18
N ASP A 19 18.47 4.90 -6.96
CA ASP A 19 18.08 6.17 -7.57
C ASP A 19 17.82 6.01 -9.07
N ASP A 20 16.55 6.17 -9.45
CA ASP A 20 16.08 6.24 -10.85
C ASP A 20 15.77 7.70 -11.25
N SER A 21 16.25 8.68 -10.49
CA SER A 21 15.88 10.09 -10.69
C SER A 21 16.59 10.69 -11.91
N THR A 22 15.91 11.63 -12.56
CA THR A 22 16.51 12.46 -13.63
C THR A 22 16.38 13.94 -13.27
N ASP A 23 16.22 14.22 -11.98
CA ASP A 23 16.00 15.54 -11.40
C ASP A 23 17.04 15.78 -10.29
N ALA A 24 16.92 16.89 -9.56
CA ALA A 24 17.86 17.29 -8.51
C ALA A 24 17.96 16.31 -7.32
N THR A 25 17.17 15.22 -7.29
CA THR A 25 17.26 14.18 -6.26
C THR A 25 18.64 13.52 -6.24
N THR A 26 19.23 13.24 -7.41
CA THR A 26 20.56 12.63 -7.50
C THR A 26 21.62 13.49 -6.82
N GLN A 27 21.58 14.82 -7.04
CA GLN A 27 22.48 15.77 -6.37
C GLN A 27 22.27 15.83 -4.86
N LYS A 28 21.02 15.71 -4.38
CA LYS A 28 20.73 15.70 -2.93
C LYS A 28 21.26 14.43 -2.24
N LEU A 29 21.42 13.34 -2.97
CA LEU A 29 21.97 12.09 -2.44
C LEU A 29 23.49 12.16 -2.25
N GLU A 30 24.20 13.04 -2.97
CA GLU A 30 25.65 13.23 -2.83
C GLU A 30 26.09 13.52 -1.39
N ALA A 31 25.27 14.25 -0.63
CA ALA A 31 25.52 14.55 0.79
C ALA A 31 25.59 13.31 1.70
N TRP A 32 25.21 12.13 1.20
CA TRP A 32 25.18 10.87 1.95
C TRP A 32 26.24 9.86 1.50
N ARG A 33 27.02 10.16 0.45
CA ARG A 33 28.04 9.22 -0.07
C ARG A 33 29.17 8.93 0.93
N GLU A 34 29.49 9.90 1.77
CA GLU A 34 30.55 9.76 2.78
C GLU A 34 30.07 8.98 4.03
N ASP A 35 28.76 8.71 4.18
CA ASP A 35 28.28 7.88 5.29
C ASP A 35 28.60 6.40 4.99
N PRO A 36 29.43 5.73 5.80
CA PRO A 36 29.89 4.36 5.52
C PRO A 36 28.76 3.33 5.55
N ARG A 37 27.58 3.69 6.07
CA ARG A 37 26.40 2.82 6.10
C ARG A 37 25.56 2.95 4.83
N VAL A 38 25.81 3.95 3.99
CA VAL A 38 24.95 4.28 2.85
C VAL A 38 25.61 3.87 1.54
N THR A 39 24.92 3.04 0.77
CA THR A 39 25.26 2.73 -0.62
C THR A 39 24.23 3.36 -1.54
N ILE A 40 24.66 4.19 -2.49
CA ILE A 40 23.79 4.81 -3.49
C ILE A 40 24.08 4.19 -4.85
N LEU A 41 23.06 3.60 -5.47
CA LEU A 41 23.12 3.02 -6.81
C LEU A 41 22.23 3.84 -7.73
N HIS A 42 22.81 4.50 -8.72
CA HIS A 42 22.05 5.20 -9.76
C HIS A 42 21.79 4.27 -10.94
N ARG A 43 20.59 4.32 -11.52
CA ARG A 43 20.20 3.56 -12.70
C ARG A 43 19.78 4.49 -13.82
N ASP A 44 20.44 4.38 -14.96
CA ASP A 44 20.14 5.19 -16.15
C ASP A 44 18.80 4.80 -16.81
N THR A 45 18.34 3.56 -16.58
CA THR A 45 17.07 3.04 -17.10
C THR A 45 16.10 2.70 -15.99
N ARG A 46 14.80 2.88 -16.27
CA ARG A 46 13.69 2.52 -15.35
C ARG A 46 13.11 1.14 -15.66
N GLU A 47 13.93 0.23 -16.19
CA GLU A 47 13.50 -1.12 -16.55
C GLU A 47 12.99 -1.88 -15.32
N GLY A 48 11.86 -2.57 -15.44
CA GLY A 48 11.23 -3.25 -14.30
C GLY A 48 10.76 -2.31 -13.17
N TRP A 49 10.80 -0.98 -13.39
CA TRP A 49 10.38 0.04 -12.44
C TRP A 49 11.00 -0.17 -11.04
N LYS A 50 10.19 -0.06 -9.99
CA LYS A 50 10.63 -0.27 -8.61
C LYS A 50 11.10 -1.69 -8.34
N GLY A 51 10.45 -2.72 -8.89
CA GLY A 51 10.89 -4.10 -8.73
C GLY A 51 12.28 -4.35 -9.32
N GLY A 52 12.54 -3.81 -10.51
CA GLY A 52 13.87 -3.83 -11.14
C GLY A 52 14.91 -3.06 -10.33
N ALA A 53 14.55 -1.89 -9.80
CA ALA A 53 15.41 -1.09 -8.93
C ALA A 53 15.82 -1.90 -7.68
N LEU A 54 14.83 -2.50 -7.01
CA LEU A 54 15.05 -3.30 -5.81
C LEU A 54 15.93 -4.51 -6.12
N ASN A 55 15.75 -5.19 -7.25
CA ASN A 55 16.61 -6.31 -7.67
C ASN A 55 18.08 -5.91 -7.82
N VAL A 56 18.38 -4.75 -8.42
CA VAL A 56 19.75 -4.20 -8.46
C VAL A 56 20.29 -3.97 -7.05
N GLY A 57 19.43 -3.50 -6.13
CA GLY A 57 19.78 -3.38 -4.72
C GLY A 57 20.09 -4.71 -4.04
N LEU A 58 19.33 -5.78 -4.35
CA LEU A 58 19.53 -7.11 -3.77
C LEU A 58 20.92 -7.67 -4.06
N GLU A 59 21.51 -7.34 -5.22
CA GLU A 59 22.86 -7.74 -5.60
C GLU A 59 23.95 -7.07 -4.75
N ARG A 60 23.64 -5.93 -4.13
CA ARG A 60 24.59 -5.15 -3.31
C ARG A 60 24.44 -5.35 -1.80
N ILE A 61 23.43 -6.09 -1.36
CA ILE A 61 23.23 -6.40 0.07
C ILE A 61 24.45 -7.18 0.61
N ASP A 62 25.03 -6.68 1.71
CA ASP A 62 26.12 -7.32 2.45
C ASP A 62 25.74 -8.78 2.80
N ALA A 63 26.69 -9.70 2.66
CA ALA A 63 26.45 -11.12 2.92
C ALA A 63 26.02 -11.42 4.37
N ARG A 64 26.32 -10.52 5.32
CA ARG A 64 25.94 -10.63 6.73
C ARG A 64 24.49 -10.20 6.99
N SER A 65 23.86 -9.48 6.07
CA SER A 65 22.51 -8.94 6.23
C SER A 65 21.45 -10.05 6.15
N THR A 66 20.83 -10.36 7.29
CA THR A 66 19.86 -11.47 7.43
C THR A 66 18.42 -11.06 7.12
N HIS A 67 18.09 -9.78 7.27
CA HIS A 67 16.76 -9.24 7.02
C HIS A 67 16.86 -7.94 6.21
N THR A 68 15.89 -7.72 5.32
CA THR A 68 15.83 -6.53 4.47
C THR A 68 14.53 -5.80 4.71
N LEU A 69 14.60 -4.54 5.14
CA LEU A 69 13.46 -3.62 5.29
C LEU A 69 13.30 -2.79 4.02
N ILE A 70 12.09 -2.78 3.44
CA ILE A 70 11.76 -1.97 2.26
C ILE A 70 10.99 -0.72 2.70
N LEU A 71 11.47 0.45 2.29
CA LEU A 71 10.86 1.75 2.56
C LEU A 71 10.84 2.61 1.29
N ASP A 72 9.69 3.23 1.03
CA ASP A 72 9.57 4.26 -0.02
C ASP A 72 10.14 5.62 0.43
N ALA A 73 10.56 6.43 -0.55
CA ALA A 73 11.21 7.73 -0.33
C ALA A 73 10.35 8.76 0.43
N ASP A 74 9.04 8.60 0.43
CA ASP A 74 8.05 9.48 1.05
C ASP A 74 7.65 9.06 2.48
N PHE A 75 8.44 8.17 3.10
CA PHE A 75 8.24 7.72 4.47
C PHE A 75 9.17 8.39 5.48
N VAL A 76 8.68 8.44 6.71
CA VAL A 76 9.41 8.88 7.91
C VAL A 76 9.32 7.77 8.96
N PRO A 77 10.28 6.84 8.98
CA PRO A 77 10.30 5.76 9.96
C PRO A 77 10.74 6.28 11.35
N PRO A 78 10.24 5.69 12.46
CA PRO A 78 10.79 5.94 13.79
C PRO A 78 12.15 5.23 13.98
N ALA A 79 12.95 5.71 14.94
CA ALA A 79 14.33 5.23 15.11
C ALA A 79 14.41 3.76 15.58
N ASP A 80 13.40 3.29 16.30
CA ASP A 80 13.29 1.92 16.82
C ASP A 80 12.66 0.93 15.82
N LEU A 81 12.30 1.38 14.61
CA LEU A 81 11.54 0.57 13.65
C LEU A 81 12.24 -0.76 13.33
N LEU A 82 13.56 -0.73 13.05
CA LEU A 82 14.34 -1.93 12.74
C LEU A 82 14.31 -2.94 13.89
N GLN A 83 14.60 -2.49 15.11
CA GLN A 83 14.59 -3.35 16.30
C GLN A 83 13.22 -4.02 16.50
N ARG A 84 12.14 -3.26 16.30
CA ARG A 84 10.78 -3.77 16.47
C ARG A 84 10.39 -4.76 15.39
N PHE A 85 10.75 -4.53 14.13
CA PHE A 85 10.58 -5.55 13.09
C PHE A 85 11.33 -6.83 13.45
N LEU A 86 12.60 -6.72 13.86
CA LEU A 86 13.42 -7.88 14.21
C LEU A 86 12.82 -8.71 15.35
N SER A 87 12.15 -8.08 16.34
CA SER A 87 11.44 -8.82 17.39
C SER A 87 10.32 -9.72 16.86
N THR A 88 9.66 -9.36 15.75
CA THR A 88 8.65 -10.22 15.11
C THR A 88 9.26 -11.49 14.50
N PHE A 89 10.55 -11.47 14.16
CA PHE A 89 11.28 -12.61 13.56
C PHE A 89 11.89 -13.57 14.58
N GLU A 90 11.73 -13.30 15.89
CA GLU A 90 12.07 -14.27 16.96
C GLU A 90 11.30 -15.58 16.77
N ASN A 91 10.10 -15.53 16.19
CA ASN A 91 9.45 -16.70 15.63
C ASN A 91 10.10 -17.06 14.28
N GLU A 92 10.92 -18.12 14.27
CA GLU A 92 11.65 -18.58 13.10
C GLU A 92 10.76 -18.90 11.88
N LYS A 93 9.47 -19.21 12.10
CA LYS A 93 8.50 -19.47 11.01
C LYS A 93 8.11 -18.22 10.24
N VAL A 94 8.36 -17.02 10.78
CA VAL A 94 8.06 -15.75 10.14
C VAL A 94 9.11 -15.46 9.07
N VAL A 95 8.64 -15.22 7.84
CA VAL A 95 9.50 -14.96 6.67
C VAL A 95 9.34 -13.54 6.15
N ALA A 96 8.13 -13.00 6.20
CA ALA A 96 7.82 -11.64 5.80
C ALA A 96 6.83 -11.01 6.78
N VAL A 97 7.04 -9.74 7.10
CA VAL A 97 6.19 -8.96 8.00
C VAL A 97 5.82 -7.65 7.31
N GLN A 98 4.52 -7.37 7.21
CA GLN A 98 3.99 -6.07 6.81
C GLN A 98 3.70 -5.23 8.06
N GLY A 99 4.19 -4.00 8.09
CA GLY A 99 3.86 -3.00 9.09
C GLY A 99 2.77 -2.02 8.62
N TYR A 100 2.44 -1.05 9.47
CA TYR A 100 1.44 -0.04 9.21
C TYR A 100 2.05 1.23 8.57
N GLN A 101 1.62 1.51 7.33
CA GLN A 101 1.81 2.79 6.64
C GLN A 101 0.84 3.89 7.10
N VAL A 102 1.26 4.71 8.06
CA VAL A 102 0.42 5.75 8.65
C VAL A 102 0.45 7.01 7.79
N HIS A 103 -0.60 7.24 7.01
CA HIS A 103 -0.67 8.33 6.02
C HIS A 103 -0.95 9.71 6.66
N ASP A 104 -0.12 10.14 7.61
CA ASP A 104 -0.37 11.27 8.49
C ASP A 104 0.62 12.44 8.39
N ILE A 105 1.57 12.41 7.45
CA ILE A 105 2.55 13.49 7.28
C ILE A 105 1.87 14.82 6.94
N ASN A 106 0.93 14.79 5.98
CA ASN A 106 0.17 15.92 5.49
C ASN A 106 -1.35 15.71 5.57
N ALA A 107 -1.82 14.87 6.50
CA ALA A 107 -3.25 14.54 6.61
C ALA A 107 -4.15 15.78 6.74
N GLU A 108 -3.65 16.86 7.36
CA GLU A 108 -4.42 18.09 7.59
C GLU A 108 -4.34 19.10 6.44
N GLU A 109 -3.64 18.79 5.33
CA GLU A 109 -3.41 19.73 4.23
C GLU A 109 -4.70 20.13 3.51
N ASN A 110 -5.59 19.18 3.21
CA ASN A 110 -6.89 19.46 2.59
C ASN A 110 -7.88 18.30 2.77
N TRP A 111 -9.09 18.43 2.21
CA TRP A 111 -10.13 17.40 2.33
C TRP A 111 -9.72 16.05 1.67
N ILE A 112 -8.85 16.08 0.65
CA ILE A 112 -8.37 14.87 -0.05
C ILE A 112 -7.42 14.10 0.87
N THR A 113 -6.45 14.78 1.48
CA THR A 113 -5.49 14.16 2.40
C THR A 113 -6.18 13.59 3.63
N ARG A 114 -7.23 14.26 4.13
CA ARG A 114 -8.09 13.76 5.23
C ARG A 114 -8.85 12.49 4.84
N GLY A 115 -9.41 12.43 3.63
CA GLY A 115 -10.09 11.23 3.13
C GLY A 115 -9.13 10.06 2.93
N ILE A 116 -7.95 10.30 2.34
CA ILE A 116 -6.92 9.26 2.15
C ILE A 116 -6.44 8.70 3.48
N ARG A 117 -6.20 9.56 4.49
CA ARG A 117 -5.79 9.15 5.84
C ARG A 117 -6.73 8.11 6.44
N ILE A 118 -8.04 8.33 6.33
CA ILE A 118 -9.08 7.42 6.84
C ILE A 118 -9.14 6.14 6.03
N MET A 119 -9.02 6.22 4.70
CA MET A 119 -8.96 5.04 3.83
C MET A 119 -7.82 4.11 4.26
N TYR A 120 -6.65 4.67 4.55
CA TYR A 120 -5.50 3.90 5.05
C TYR A 120 -5.70 3.37 6.48
N SER A 121 -6.36 4.11 7.37
CA SER A 121 -6.77 3.59 8.69
C SER A 121 -7.65 2.37 8.56
N LEU A 122 -8.70 2.44 7.73
CA LEU A 122 -9.63 1.34 7.53
C LEU A 122 -8.88 0.09 7.04
N ASN A 123 -8.03 0.25 6.04
CA ASN A 123 -7.25 -0.86 5.49
C ASN A 123 -6.27 -1.45 6.53
N ASN A 124 -5.48 -0.64 7.22
CA ASN A 124 -4.43 -1.14 8.11
C ASN A 124 -4.97 -1.63 9.47
N VAL A 125 -5.94 -0.92 10.06
CA VAL A 125 -6.43 -1.23 11.41
C VAL A 125 -7.53 -2.28 11.40
N VAL A 126 -8.34 -2.32 10.34
CA VAL A 126 -9.47 -3.26 10.25
C VAL A 126 -9.12 -4.39 9.30
N GLU A 127 -8.86 -4.10 8.03
CA GLU A 127 -8.75 -5.13 6.99
C GLU A 127 -7.52 -6.03 7.16
N LEU A 128 -6.31 -5.48 7.21
CA LEU A 128 -5.07 -6.26 7.37
C LEU A 128 -5.01 -6.95 8.74
N SER A 129 -5.49 -6.28 9.80
CA SER A 129 -5.59 -6.88 11.13
C SER A 129 -6.58 -8.05 11.17
N ALA A 130 -7.69 -7.96 10.45
CA ALA A 130 -8.65 -9.06 10.36
C ALA A 130 -8.09 -10.23 9.55
N LYS A 131 -7.42 -9.96 8.42
CA LYS A 131 -6.78 -10.98 7.59
C LYS A 131 -5.71 -11.78 8.35
N ASP A 132 -4.87 -11.09 9.11
CA ASP A 132 -3.88 -11.71 9.99
C ASP A 132 -4.52 -12.65 11.02
N ARG A 133 -5.51 -12.15 11.76
CA ARG A 133 -6.22 -12.93 12.79
C ARG A 133 -6.99 -14.12 12.23
N LEU A 134 -7.50 -14.01 11.00
CA LEU A 134 -8.23 -15.09 10.33
C LEU A 134 -7.31 -16.08 9.60
N GLY A 135 -6.00 -15.82 9.57
CA GLY A 135 -5.03 -16.64 8.84
C GLY A 135 -5.25 -16.66 7.33
N LEU A 136 -5.68 -15.52 6.78
CA LEU A 136 -5.95 -15.34 5.35
C LEU A 136 -4.68 -14.89 4.61
N LEU A 137 -4.77 -14.80 3.27
CA LEU A 137 -3.71 -14.24 2.46
C LEU A 137 -3.54 -12.75 2.78
N LEU A 138 -2.32 -12.34 3.13
CA LEU A 138 -1.98 -10.98 3.50
C LEU A 138 -1.10 -10.34 2.41
N PRO A 139 -1.51 -9.21 1.80
CA PRO A 139 -0.69 -8.50 0.85
C PRO A 139 0.40 -7.68 1.54
N LEU A 140 1.60 -7.68 0.96
CA LEU A 140 2.55 -6.58 1.15
C LEU A 140 2.04 -5.34 0.41
N THR A 141 2.20 -4.17 1.00
CA THR A 141 1.56 -2.92 0.53
C THR A 141 2.54 -1.86 0.02
N GLY A 142 3.74 -2.28 -0.39
CA GLY A 142 4.68 -1.42 -1.13
C GLY A 142 5.79 -0.81 -0.28
N SER A 143 5.55 -0.60 1.01
CA SER A 143 6.52 -0.03 1.93
C SER A 143 6.27 -0.56 3.34
N VAL A 144 7.21 -0.32 4.25
CA VAL A 144 7.12 -0.69 5.67
C VAL A 144 6.92 -2.19 5.82
N TYR A 145 7.74 -2.98 5.14
CA TYR A 145 7.76 -4.42 5.32
C TYR A 145 9.18 -4.95 5.34
N MET A 146 9.40 -5.99 6.13
CA MET A 146 10.68 -6.66 6.27
C MET A 146 10.55 -8.11 5.83
N VAL A 147 11.57 -8.61 5.14
CA VAL A 147 11.65 -10.01 4.66
C VAL A 147 13.01 -10.58 5.03
N ARG A 148 13.07 -11.88 5.33
CA ARG A 148 14.35 -12.58 5.43
C ARG A 148 15.12 -12.45 4.11
N THR A 149 16.35 -11.97 4.17
CA THR A 149 17.14 -11.59 2.99
C THR A 149 17.35 -12.78 2.04
N ASN A 150 17.55 -13.98 2.57
CA ASN A 150 17.73 -15.19 1.75
C ASN A 150 16.48 -15.49 0.89
N VAL A 151 15.28 -15.41 1.47
CA VAL A 151 14.02 -15.61 0.75
C VAL A 151 13.80 -14.48 -0.26
N LEU A 152 14.11 -13.24 0.13
CA LEU A 152 14.00 -12.09 -0.77
C LEU A 152 14.91 -12.24 -2.00
N LYS A 153 16.17 -12.64 -1.81
CA LYS A 153 17.13 -12.90 -2.90
C LYS A 153 16.70 -14.09 -3.77
N GLN A 154 16.15 -15.15 -3.17
CA GLN A 154 15.69 -16.34 -3.89
C GLN A 154 14.49 -16.06 -4.81
N LEU A 155 13.50 -15.32 -4.31
CA LEU A 155 12.26 -15.08 -5.05
C LEU A 155 12.35 -13.86 -5.98
N ALA A 156 13.12 -12.84 -5.57
CA ALA A 156 13.30 -11.55 -6.22
C ALA A 156 11.99 -10.82 -6.57
N PHE A 157 12.07 -9.53 -6.89
CA PHE A 157 10.92 -8.78 -7.34
C PHE A 157 10.59 -9.08 -8.81
N GLY A 158 9.30 -9.03 -9.14
CA GLY A 158 8.85 -9.02 -10.53
C GLY A 158 8.99 -7.66 -11.20
N GLY A 159 8.96 -7.62 -12.53
CA GLY A 159 8.99 -6.38 -13.32
C GLY A 159 7.63 -5.67 -13.45
N GLY A 160 6.64 -6.07 -12.66
CA GLY A 160 5.30 -5.48 -12.66
C GLY A 160 5.25 -4.05 -12.12
N ILE A 161 4.10 -3.39 -12.32
CA ILE A 161 3.83 -2.04 -11.78
C ILE A 161 3.66 -2.07 -10.25
N THR A 162 3.16 -3.19 -9.73
CA THR A 162 2.91 -3.47 -8.30
C THR A 162 3.83 -4.63 -7.89
N GLU A 163 5.11 -4.32 -7.69
CA GLU A 163 6.16 -5.29 -7.40
C GLU A 163 5.94 -6.01 -6.06
N ASP A 164 5.34 -5.30 -5.11
CA ASP A 164 4.96 -5.74 -3.78
C ASP A 164 3.88 -6.82 -3.79
N TRP A 165 2.83 -6.60 -4.57
CA TRP A 165 1.76 -7.57 -4.75
C TRP A 165 2.25 -8.79 -5.54
N GLU A 166 3.04 -8.59 -6.61
CA GLU A 166 3.63 -9.72 -7.34
C GLU A 166 4.57 -10.54 -6.43
N PHE A 167 5.38 -9.87 -5.61
CA PHE A 167 6.25 -10.52 -4.63
C PHE A 167 5.46 -11.27 -3.55
N THR A 168 4.33 -10.71 -3.08
CA THR A 168 3.39 -11.41 -2.20
C THR A 168 2.93 -12.72 -2.84
N LEU A 169 2.49 -12.70 -4.09
CA LEU A 169 2.02 -13.91 -4.76
C LEU A 169 3.15 -14.95 -4.90
N ARG A 170 4.37 -14.52 -5.18
CA ARG A 170 5.54 -15.42 -5.21
C ARG A 170 5.87 -16.04 -3.85
N LEU A 171 5.75 -15.28 -2.75
CA LEU A 171 5.90 -15.82 -1.40
C LEU A 171 4.89 -16.95 -1.15
N TYR A 172 3.62 -16.71 -1.44
CA TYR A 172 2.55 -17.69 -1.24
C TYR A 172 2.65 -18.90 -2.18
N GLU A 173 3.12 -18.70 -3.42
CA GLU A 173 3.47 -19.81 -4.35
C GLU A 173 4.59 -20.69 -3.78
N ALA A 174 5.57 -20.09 -3.09
CA ALA A 174 6.66 -20.79 -2.41
C ALA A 174 6.28 -21.34 -1.02
N GLY A 175 5.06 -21.13 -0.55
CA GLY A 175 4.59 -21.58 0.76
C GLY A 175 4.96 -20.69 1.94
N HIS A 176 5.49 -19.50 1.69
CA HIS A 176 5.75 -18.50 2.70
C HIS A 176 4.52 -17.63 2.93
N LYS A 177 4.25 -17.32 4.21
CA LYS A 177 3.14 -16.46 4.62
C LYS A 177 3.66 -15.11 5.06
N VAL A 178 2.85 -14.08 4.83
CA VAL A 178 3.07 -12.73 5.34
C VAL A 178 2.33 -12.60 6.67
N VAL A 179 2.99 -12.03 7.67
CA VAL A 179 2.40 -11.64 8.95
C VAL A 179 2.17 -10.13 8.95
N TYR A 180 1.14 -9.65 9.64
CA TYR A 180 0.89 -8.22 9.78
C TYR A 180 0.98 -7.75 11.23
N ASP A 181 1.75 -6.70 11.48
CA ASP A 181 1.86 -6.08 12.80
C ASP A 181 1.50 -4.58 12.73
N ALA A 182 0.29 -4.26 13.21
CA ALA A 182 -0.25 -2.90 13.24
C ALA A 182 0.53 -1.93 14.15
N THR A 183 1.43 -2.44 14.99
CA THR A 183 2.28 -1.63 15.86
C THR A 183 3.50 -1.08 15.11
N LEU A 184 4.00 -1.79 14.08
CA LEU A 184 5.17 -1.41 13.27
C LEU A 184 4.83 -0.25 12.34
N ARG A 185 4.87 0.98 12.86
CA ARG A 185 4.33 2.17 12.19
C ARG A 185 5.41 3.03 11.57
N ALA A 186 5.22 3.45 10.32
CA ALA A 186 5.98 4.54 9.72
C ALA A 186 5.04 5.57 9.08
N SER A 187 5.35 6.85 9.27
CA SER A 187 4.54 7.94 8.71
C SER A 187 4.77 8.07 7.21
N ALA A 188 3.72 8.33 6.45
CA ALA A 188 3.71 8.46 4.99
C ALA A 188 2.97 9.71 4.52
N GLU A 189 3.32 10.22 3.34
CA GLU A 189 2.69 11.38 2.71
C GLU A 189 1.48 10.98 1.84
N CYS A 190 0.34 11.63 2.05
CA CYS A 190 -0.84 11.51 1.19
C CYS A 190 -0.65 12.22 -0.16
N ALA A 191 -1.31 11.71 -1.19
CA ALA A 191 -1.53 12.49 -2.40
C ALA A 191 -2.44 13.70 -2.09
N ASN A 192 -2.01 14.89 -2.47
CA ASN A 192 -2.69 16.14 -2.09
C ASN A 192 -3.67 16.69 -3.15
N THR A 193 -3.81 16.03 -4.31
CA THR A 193 -4.75 16.45 -5.38
C THR A 193 -5.51 15.23 -5.91
N ILE A 194 -6.73 15.45 -6.42
CA ILE A 194 -7.56 14.39 -7.00
C ILE A 194 -6.80 13.69 -8.15
N ARG A 195 -6.16 14.47 -9.03
CA ARG A 195 -5.40 13.89 -10.16
C ARG A 195 -4.29 12.95 -9.70
N LYS A 196 -3.52 13.31 -8.66
CA LYS A 196 -2.47 12.46 -8.10
C LYS A 196 -3.05 11.19 -7.48
N PHE A 197 -4.13 11.33 -6.70
CA PHE A 197 -4.85 10.21 -6.10
C PHE A 197 -5.37 9.24 -7.16
N LEU A 198 -6.11 9.73 -8.16
CA LEU A 198 -6.65 8.90 -9.26
C LEU A 198 -5.55 8.23 -10.09
N THR A 199 -4.44 8.93 -10.34
CA THR A 199 -3.30 8.34 -11.05
C THR A 199 -2.67 7.21 -10.24
N GLN A 200 -2.55 7.38 -8.93
CA GLN A 200 -1.98 6.38 -8.03
C GLN A 200 -2.89 5.15 -7.90
N THR A 201 -4.19 5.34 -7.68
CA THR A 201 -5.16 4.24 -7.53
C THR A 201 -5.38 3.47 -8.84
N ALA A 202 -5.44 4.17 -9.98
CA ALA A 202 -5.50 3.52 -11.29
C ALA A 202 -4.26 2.66 -11.54
N ARG A 203 -3.07 3.16 -11.20
CA ARG A 203 -1.81 2.41 -11.34
C ARG A 203 -1.83 1.12 -10.50
N TRP A 204 -2.33 1.19 -9.26
CA TRP A 204 -2.50 0.01 -8.41
C TRP A 204 -3.52 -0.96 -8.99
N ALA A 205 -4.69 -0.49 -9.41
CA ALA A 205 -5.72 -1.32 -10.01
C ALA A 205 -5.22 -2.07 -11.26
N GLU A 206 -4.49 -1.38 -12.14
CA GLU A 206 -3.89 -1.98 -13.34
C GLU A 206 -2.85 -3.05 -13.00
N GLY A 207 -1.90 -2.73 -12.11
CA GLY A 207 -0.84 -3.65 -11.71
C GLY A 207 -1.37 -4.87 -10.95
N HIS A 208 -2.24 -4.64 -9.97
CA HIS A 208 -2.84 -5.66 -9.13
C HIS A 208 -3.63 -6.68 -9.93
N THR A 209 -4.52 -6.20 -10.79
CA THR A 209 -5.37 -7.04 -11.64
C THR A 209 -4.53 -7.85 -12.63
N ARG A 210 -3.46 -7.25 -13.17
CA ARG A 210 -2.55 -7.96 -14.08
C ARG A 210 -1.77 -9.07 -13.38
N ALA A 211 -1.22 -8.81 -12.20
CA ALA A 211 -0.53 -9.81 -11.41
C ALA A 211 -1.48 -10.93 -10.98
N PHE A 212 -2.70 -10.60 -10.54
CA PHE A 212 -3.75 -11.57 -10.26
C PHE A 212 -3.99 -12.51 -11.45
N ARG A 213 -4.22 -11.96 -12.65
CA ARG A 213 -4.40 -12.75 -13.88
C ARG A 213 -3.21 -13.67 -14.16
N ARG A 214 -1.98 -13.16 -14.07
CA ARG A 214 -0.74 -13.93 -14.37
C ARG A 214 -0.54 -15.10 -13.41
N HIS A 215 -0.85 -14.90 -12.13
CA HIS A 215 -0.61 -15.90 -11.08
C HIS A 215 -1.84 -16.78 -10.80
N PHE A 216 -3.01 -16.46 -11.34
CA PHE A 216 -4.28 -17.16 -11.10
C PHE A 216 -4.16 -18.68 -11.18
N GLY A 217 -3.60 -19.18 -12.28
CA GLY A 217 -3.49 -20.61 -12.53
C GLY A 217 -2.57 -21.35 -11.56
N LYS A 218 -1.49 -20.69 -11.09
CA LYS A 218 -0.55 -21.26 -10.12
C LYS A 218 -1.15 -21.27 -8.72
N MET A 219 -1.74 -20.15 -8.31
CA MET A 219 -2.40 -20.00 -7.00
C MET A 219 -3.54 -21.02 -6.82
N MET A 220 -4.44 -21.13 -7.81
CA MET A 220 -5.59 -22.04 -7.70
C MET A 220 -5.19 -23.53 -7.68
N ARG A 221 -4.14 -23.90 -8.42
CA ARG A 221 -3.62 -25.28 -8.48
C ARG A 221 -2.62 -25.61 -7.38
N SER A 222 -2.16 -24.63 -6.61
CA SER A 222 -1.19 -24.84 -5.54
C SER A 222 -1.73 -25.82 -4.51
N ARG A 223 -0.90 -26.80 -4.12
CA ARG A 223 -1.17 -27.74 -3.02
C ARG A 223 -0.72 -27.19 -1.67
N VAL A 224 0.07 -26.13 -1.67
CA VAL A 224 0.61 -25.50 -0.46
C VAL A 224 -0.40 -24.53 0.15
N LEU A 225 -1.23 -23.91 -0.70
CA LEU A 225 -2.26 -22.97 -0.27
C LEU A 225 -3.51 -23.67 0.27
N THR A 226 -3.97 -23.20 1.42
CA THR A 226 -5.25 -23.60 1.99
C THR A 226 -6.43 -23.07 1.18
N THR A 227 -7.60 -23.68 1.32
CA THR A 227 -8.83 -23.20 0.68
C THR A 227 -9.17 -21.76 1.09
N ARG A 228 -8.92 -21.38 2.34
CA ARG A 228 -9.15 -20.01 2.83
C ARG A 228 -8.26 -18.98 2.14
N GLU A 229 -6.98 -19.30 1.96
CA GLU A 229 -6.04 -18.43 1.24
C GLU A 229 -6.40 -18.31 -0.25
N LYS A 230 -6.90 -19.40 -0.87
CA LYS A 230 -7.39 -19.35 -2.27
C LYS A 230 -8.64 -18.48 -2.40
N LEU A 231 -9.58 -18.58 -1.46
CA LEU A 231 -10.78 -17.73 -1.45
C LEU A 231 -10.41 -16.26 -1.24
N GLU A 232 -9.48 -15.98 -0.31
CA GLU A 232 -8.97 -14.62 -0.12
C GLU A 232 -8.24 -14.10 -1.36
N PHE A 233 -7.43 -14.93 -2.03
CA PHE A 233 -6.80 -14.58 -3.29
C PHE A 233 -7.83 -14.18 -4.36
N LEU A 234 -8.94 -14.92 -4.47
CA LEU A 234 -10.04 -14.58 -5.38
C LEU A 234 -10.72 -13.27 -4.99
N PHE A 235 -11.00 -13.07 -3.71
CA PHE A 235 -11.60 -11.84 -3.20
C PHE A 235 -10.71 -10.63 -3.51
N GLN A 236 -9.41 -10.73 -3.21
CA GLN A 236 -8.42 -9.70 -3.50
C GLN A 236 -8.26 -9.44 -5.00
N GLY A 237 -8.26 -10.49 -5.82
CA GLY A 237 -8.19 -10.36 -7.27
C GLY A 237 -9.37 -9.61 -7.87
N CYS A 238 -10.56 -9.80 -7.30
CA CYS A 238 -11.79 -9.15 -7.74
C CYS A 238 -12.00 -7.75 -7.17
N LEU A 239 -11.19 -7.31 -6.21
CA LEU A 239 -11.36 -6.03 -5.49
C LEU A 239 -11.51 -4.83 -6.46
N TYR A 240 -10.59 -4.69 -7.42
CA TYR A 240 -10.64 -3.60 -8.39
C TYR A 240 -11.59 -3.88 -9.56
N LEU A 241 -11.87 -5.15 -9.86
CA LEU A 241 -12.86 -5.53 -10.87
C LEU A 241 -14.28 -5.16 -10.45
N ASN A 242 -14.56 -5.11 -9.15
CA ASN A 242 -15.83 -4.64 -8.62
C ASN A 242 -16.15 -3.20 -9.09
N SER A 243 -15.16 -2.35 -9.35
CA SER A 243 -15.41 -1.00 -9.88
C SER A 243 -16.05 -1.01 -11.27
N ILE A 244 -15.84 -2.06 -12.07
CA ILE A 244 -16.52 -2.22 -13.37
C ILE A 244 -18.02 -2.43 -13.15
N LEU A 245 -18.38 -3.29 -12.18
CA LEU A 245 -19.78 -3.54 -11.80
C LEU A 245 -20.43 -2.29 -11.23
N VAL A 246 -19.75 -1.59 -10.30
CA VAL A 246 -20.26 -0.33 -9.73
C VAL A 246 -20.49 0.70 -10.84
N LEU A 247 -19.56 0.88 -11.76
CA LEU A 247 -19.69 1.82 -12.88
C LEU A 247 -20.88 1.45 -13.78
N ALA A 248 -21.03 0.17 -14.13
CA ALA A 248 -22.13 -0.31 -14.96
C ALA A 248 -23.49 -0.12 -14.28
N LEU A 249 -23.60 -0.43 -12.99
CA LEU A 249 -24.82 -0.23 -12.21
C LEU A 249 -25.16 1.25 -12.02
N SER A 250 -24.16 2.11 -11.77
CA SER A 250 -24.36 3.56 -11.67
C SER A 250 -24.83 4.16 -13.00
N LEU A 251 -24.23 3.75 -14.12
CA LEU A 251 -24.64 4.21 -15.45
C LEU A 251 -26.03 3.69 -15.82
N GLY A 252 -26.30 2.40 -15.57
CA GLY A 252 -27.61 1.80 -15.78
C GLY A 252 -28.69 2.50 -14.97
N GLY A 253 -28.45 2.76 -13.68
CA GLY A 253 -29.36 3.52 -12.82
C GLY A 253 -29.61 4.94 -13.35
N PHE A 254 -28.55 5.65 -13.74
CA PHE A 254 -28.67 7.00 -14.31
C PHE A 254 -29.49 7.02 -15.61
N LEU A 255 -29.24 6.08 -16.53
CA LEU A 255 -29.98 5.96 -17.79
C LEU A 255 -31.44 5.57 -17.57
N MET A 256 -31.74 4.86 -16.49
CA MET A 256 -33.10 4.49 -16.12
C MET A 256 -33.84 5.61 -15.37
N LEU A 257 -33.16 6.65 -14.83
CA LEU A 257 -33.83 7.74 -14.10
C LEU A 257 -35.05 8.36 -14.82
N PRO A 258 -35.04 8.57 -16.15
CA PRO A 258 -36.22 9.06 -16.87
C PRO A 258 -37.36 8.03 -16.94
N SER A 259 -37.02 6.74 -17.04
CA SER A 259 -37.95 5.62 -17.02
C SER A 259 -38.38 5.20 -15.61
N TYR A 260 -37.79 5.76 -14.54
CA TYR A 260 -38.19 5.56 -13.13
C TYR A 260 -39.54 6.21 -12.77
N THR A 261 -40.25 6.77 -13.77
CA THR A 261 -41.71 6.88 -13.74
C THR A 261 -42.39 5.49 -13.68
N TYR A 262 -41.65 4.39 -13.93
CA TYR A 262 -42.04 3.02 -13.61
C TYR A 262 -41.83 2.69 -12.13
N SER A 263 -42.96 2.56 -11.44
CA SER A 263 -43.17 1.95 -10.12
C SER A 263 -42.17 0.82 -9.77
N LEU A 264 -41.08 1.15 -9.08
CA LEU A 264 -40.45 0.16 -8.19
C LEU A 264 -41.49 -0.21 -7.14
N SER A 265 -41.68 -1.51 -6.92
CA SER A 265 -42.56 -1.96 -5.85
C SER A 265 -42.09 -1.34 -4.53
N ARG A 266 -43.03 -0.91 -3.69
CA ARG A 266 -42.73 -0.32 -2.37
C ARG A 266 -41.77 -1.21 -1.56
N SER A 267 -41.91 -2.53 -1.67
CA SER A 267 -41.03 -3.50 -1.01
C SER A 267 -39.58 -3.42 -1.54
N SER A 268 -39.37 -3.39 -2.86
CA SER A 268 -38.02 -3.26 -3.45
C SER A 268 -37.30 -1.98 -3.00
N THR A 269 -38.00 -0.85 -2.98
CA THR A 269 -37.44 0.43 -2.52
C THR A 269 -37.06 0.37 -1.04
N ILE A 270 -37.95 -0.17 -0.19
CA ILE A 270 -37.68 -0.32 1.24
C ILE A 270 -36.47 -1.25 1.46
N SER A 271 -36.42 -2.41 0.81
CA SER A 271 -35.28 -3.33 0.92
C SER A 271 -33.97 -2.69 0.48
N SER A 272 -33.97 -1.91 -0.60
CA SER A 272 -32.78 -1.17 -1.05
C SER A 272 -32.33 -0.12 -0.04
N LEU A 273 -33.27 0.64 0.56
CA LEU A 273 -32.94 1.63 1.59
C LEU A 273 -32.37 0.97 2.84
N ILE A 274 -32.95 -0.14 3.28
CA ILE A 274 -32.44 -0.93 4.42
C ILE A 274 -31.03 -1.43 4.13
N LEU A 275 -30.79 -2.01 2.94
CA LEU A 275 -29.48 -2.51 2.57
C LEU A 275 -28.44 -1.38 2.51
N THR A 276 -28.79 -0.22 1.94
CA THR A 276 -27.92 0.96 1.92
C THR A 276 -27.61 1.45 3.33
N ALA A 277 -28.62 1.52 4.21
CA ALA A 277 -28.43 1.93 5.59
C ALA A 277 -27.47 0.97 6.32
N ILE A 278 -27.67 -0.35 6.20
CA ILE A 278 -26.79 -1.37 6.80
C ILE A 278 -25.34 -1.20 6.31
N ASN A 279 -25.13 -1.01 5.00
CA ASN A 279 -23.79 -0.87 4.44
C ASN A 279 -23.09 0.43 4.92
N LEU A 280 -23.79 1.56 4.90
CA LEU A 280 -23.25 2.83 5.36
C LEU A 280 -22.96 2.82 6.86
N SER A 281 -23.86 2.25 7.67
CA SER A 281 -23.64 2.09 9.12
C SER A 281 -22.47 1.16 9.41
N SER A 282 -22.33 0.06 8.66
CA SER A 282 -21.21 -0.88 8.83
C SER A 282 -19.86 -0.21 8.51
N LEU A 283 -19.82 0.59 7.44
CA LEU A 283 -18.62 1.34 7.08
C LEU A 283 -18.31 2.44 8.10
N ALA A 284 -19.33 3.19 8.55
CA ALA A 284 -19.17 4.22 9.58
C ALA A 284 -18.66 3.62 10.89
N PHE A 285 -19.17 2.45 11.28
CA PHE A 285 -18.69 1.69 12.43
C PHE A 285 -17.22 1.28 12.24
N ALA A 286 -16.87 0.68 11.10
CA ALA A 286 -15.49 0.25 10.83
C ALA A 286 -14.50 1.42 10.84
N ILE A 287 -14.86 2.57 10.25
CA ILE A 287 -14.05 3.79 10.30
C ILE A 287 -13.90 4.29 11.73
N THR A 288 -14.99 4.30 12.51
CA THR A 288 -14.97 4.75 13.91
C THR A 288 -14.07 3.86 14.76
N VAL A 289 -14.15 2.53 14.59
CA VAL A 289 -13.26 1.57 15.25
C VAL A 289 -11.80 1.82 14.85
N ALA A 290 -11.53 2.01 13.56
CA ALA A 290 -10.18 2.27 13.08
C ALA A 290 -9.57 3.53 13.73
N LEU A 291 -10.32 4.63 13.72
CA LEU A 291 -9.91 5.90 14.32
C LEU A 291 -9.81 5.85 15.85
N HIS A 292 -10.67 5.06 16.50
CA HIS A 292 -10.61 4.84 17.95
C HIS A 292 -9.30 4.15 18.35
N ARG A 293 -8.90 3.08 17.65
CA ARG A 293 -7.65 2.36 17.95
C ARG A 293 -6.39 3.18 17.68
N GLU A 294 -6.52 4.27 16.95
CA GLU A 294 -5.44 5.23 16.69
C GLU A 294 -5.46 6.44 17.63
N ASN A 295 -6.43 6.53 18.54
CA ASN A 295 -6.70 7.73 19.36
C ASN A 295 -6.91 9.00 18.51
N ARG A 296 -7.59 8.85 17.36
CA ARG A 296 -7.81 9.90 16.35
C ARG A 296 -9.29 10.05 15.99
N LEU A 297 -10.21 9.81 16.93
CA LEU A 297 -11.66 9.91 16.68
C LEU A 297 -12.12 11.24 16.08
N LYS A 298 -11.42 12.35 16.37
CA LYS A 298 -11.68 13.67 15.78
C LYS A 298 -11.61 13.68 14.24
N ASP A 299 -10.88 12.75 13.63
CA ASP A 299 -10.72 12.65 12.18
C ASP A 299 -11.99 12.11 11.51
N VAL A 300 -13.00 11.64 12.26
CA VAL A 300 -14.26 11.11 11.71
C VAL A 300 -14.96 12.08 10.77
N VAL A 301 -14.70 13.39 10.93
CA VAL A 301 -15.16 14.45 10.01
C VAL A 301 -14.70 14.26 8.57
N GLY A 302 -13.65 13.47 8.31
CA GLY A 302 -13.19 13.13 6.97
C GLY A 302 -13.90 11.94 6.33
N MET A 303 -14.85 11.30 7.02
CA MET A 303 -15.60 10.15 6.49
C MET A 303 -16.31 10.48 5.17
N PRO A 304 -17.03 11.61 5.01
CA PRO A 304 -17.63 11.97 3.74
C PRO A 304 -16.61 12.12 2.62
N TYR A 305 -15.41 12.63 2.92
CA TYR A 305 -14.33 12.78 1.94
C TYR A 305 -13.81 11.42 1.47
N THR A 306 -13.72 10.44 2.37
CA THR A 306 -13.31 9.07 2.04
C THR A 306 -14.30 8.41 1.08
N LEU A 307 -15.60 8.55 1.37
CA LEU A 307 -16.68 8.06 0.53
C LEU A 307 -16.66 8.71 -0.86
N LEU A 308 -16.53 10.04 -0.89
CA LEU A 308 -16.46 10.81 -2.12
C LEU A 308 -15.26 10.40 -2.97
N LEU A 309 -14.07 10.28 -2.37
CA LEU A 309 -12.86 9.83 -3.09
C LEU A 309 -13.03 8.41 -3.62
N GLY A 310 -13.61 7.50 -2.83
CA GLY A 310 -13.92 6.14 -3.26
C GLY A 310 -14.78 6.15 -4.53
N TYR A 311 -15.88 6.91 -4.52
CA TYR A 311 -16.77 7.02 -5.68
C TYR A 311 -16.10 7.71 -6.88
N LEU A 312 -15.40 8.83 -6.69
CA LEU A 312 -14.69 9.54 -7.75
C LEU A 312 -13.59 8.68 -8.40
N SER A 313 -13.05 7.69 -7.68
CA SER A 313 -12.05 6.77 -8.22
C SER A 313 -12.62 5.68 -9.12
N VAL A 314 -13.93 5.38 -9.03
CA VAL A 314 -14.56 4.25 -9.71
C VAL A 314 -14.28 4.22 -11.22
N PRO A 315 -14.46 5.31 -12.01
CA PRO A 315 -14.21 5.25 -13.45
C PRO A 315 -12.74 4.96 -13.78
N ALA A 316 -11.81 5.61 -13.07
CA ALA A 316 -10.37 5.44 -13.27
C ALA A 316 -9.92 4.02 -12.90
N VAL A 317 -10.43 3.48 -11.79
CA VAL A 317 -10.13 2.12 -11.31
C VAL A 317 -10.75 1.08 -12.23
N ALA A 318 -12.00 1.24 -12.66
CA ALA A 318 -12.67 0.31 -13.57
C ALA A 318 -11.92 0.17 -14.89
N TRP A 319 -11.56 1.30 -15.51
CA TRP A 319 -10.77 1.32 -16.73
C TRP A 319 -9.39 0.67 -16.54
N ALA A 320 -8.70 1.01 -15.47
CA ALA A 320 -7.38 0.47 -15.17
C ALA A 320 -7.40 -1.04 -14.88
N ALA A 321 -8.40 -1.53 -14.15
CA ALA A 321 -8.59 -2.95 -13.87
C ALA A 321 -8.88 -3.72 -15.16
N LEU A 322 -9.77 -3.22 -16.02
CA LEU A 322 -10.04 -3.80 -17.33
C LEU A 322 -8.77 -3.86 -18.19
N LYS A 323 -8.00 -2.78 -18.22
CA LYS A 323 -6.71 -2.75 -18.90
C LYS A 323 -5.74 -3.78 -18.32
N GLY A 324 -5.67 -3.93 -17.00
CA GLY A 324 -4.84 -4.94 -16.33
C GLY A 324 -5.22 -6.38 -16.69
N LEU A 325 -6.51 -6.66 -16.92
CA LEU A 325 -6.98 -7.96 -17.42
C LEU A 325 -6.59 -8.22 -18.88
N LEU A 326 -6.63 -7.19 -19.72
CA LEU A 326 -6.49 -7.35 -21.16
C LEU A 326 -5.04 -7.19 -21.65
N THR A 327 -4.22 -6.36 -21.01
CA THR A 327 -2.87 -6.05 -21.49
C THR A 327 -1.77 -6.78 -20.71
N SER A 328 -0.73 -7.22 -21.43
CA SER A 328 0.49 -7.77 -20.85
C SER A 328 1.42 -6.70 -20.27
N GLU A 329 1.39 -5.49 -20.84
CA GLU A 329 2.28 -4.39 -20.47
C GLU A 329 1.50 -3.21 -19.88
N GLY A 330 2.21 -2.42 -19.08
CA GLY A 330 1.72 -1.17 -18.56
C GLY A 330 2.86 -0.24 -18.19
N ARG A 331 2.56 1.06 -18.19
CA ARG A 331 3.55 2.11 -17.96
C ARG A 331 3.36 2.69 -16.56
N PHE A 332 4.44 2.70 -15.78
CA PHE A 332 4.44 3.38 -14.50
C PHE A 332 4.40 4.89 -14.72
N ARG A 333 3.44 5.55 -14.07
CA ARG A 333 3.36 7.00 -13.99
C ARG A 333 3.75 7.43 -12.58
N ARG A 334 4.83 8.21 -12.46
CA ARG A 334 5.30 8.73 -11.17
C ARG A 334 4.28 9.71 -10.61
N THR A 335 3.91 9.53 -9.35
CA THR A 335 3.07 10.47 -8.61
C THR A 335 3.97 11.32 -7.72
N TYR A 336 4.13 12.60 -8.07
CA TYR A 336 4.97 13.52 -7.31
C TYR A 336 4.37 13.86 -5.95
N LYS A 337 5.20 13.72 -4.92
CA LYS A 337 4.94 14.16 -3.54
C LYS A 337 5.41 15.61 -3.38
N THR A 338 4.75 16.36 -2.52
CA THR A 338 5.08 17.78 -2.30
C THR A 338 6.12 17.95 -1.21
N GLY A 339 6.29 16.98 -0.32
CA GLY A 339 7.13 17.12 0.86
C GLY A 339 6.56 18.10 1.89
N HIS A 340 5.29 18.49 1.75
CA HIS A 340 4.62 19.34 2.72
C HIS A 340 4.32 18.52 3.99
N ILE A 341 4.60 19.09 5.16
CA ILE A 341 4.47 18.40 6.44
C ILE A 341 3.56 19.23 7.34
N THR A 342 2.38 18.68 7.67
CA THR A 342 1.43 19.32 8.58
C THR A 342 1.49 18.73 9.99
N LYS A 343 2.19 17.61 10.18
CA LYS A 343 2.29 16.90 11.47
C LYS A 343 3.36 17.51 12.38
N PRO A 344 2.99 18.14 13.52
CA PRO A 344 3.96 18.86 14.37
C PRO A 344 5.09 17.99 14.91
N SER A 345 4.81 16.75 15.29
CA SER A 345 5.84 15.84 15.82
C SER A 345 6.86 15.38 14.78
N ILE A 346 6.57 15.49 13.48
CA ILE A 346 7.56 15.27 12.43
C ILE A 346 8.41 16.52 12.24
N LEU A 347 7.77 17.70 12.20
CA LEU A 347 8.48 18.98 12.12
C LEU A 347 9.47 19.13 13.28
N GLN A 348 9.04 18.87 14.52
CA GLN A 348 9.89 18.92 15.70
C GLN A 348 11.09 17.97 15.57
N ARG A 349 10.86 16.71 15.19
CA ARG A 349 11.96 15.75 14.96
C ARG A 349 12.92 16.19 13.86
N LEU A 350 12.46 16.89 12.83
CA LEU A 350 13.32 17.46 11.80
C LEU A 350 14.15 18.63 12.35
N THR A 351 13.54 19.50 13.16
CA THR A 351 14.22 20.64 13.81
C THR A 351 15.27 20.19 14.82
N ASP A 352 14.94 19.25 15.70
CA ASP A 352 15.86 18.70 16.71
C ASP A 352 17.10 18.01 16.11
N ARG A 353 17.05 17.70 14.81
CA ARG A 353 18.12 17.07 14.03
C ARG A 353 18.85 18.04 13.10
N LEU A 354 18.41 19.29 13.03
CA LEU A 354 19.15 20.38 12.39
C LEU A 354 20.02 21.13 13.40
N THR A 355 19.71 21.02 14.68
CA THR A 355 20.43 21.65 15.81
C THR A 355 21.51 20.75 16.44
N LYS A 356 21.59 19.49 16.00
CA LYS A 356 22.66 18.53 16.30
C LYS A 356 23.44 18.26 15.04
#